data_AF-A0A9D6N0X5-F1
#
_entry.id   AF-A0A9D6N0X5-F1
#
_cell.length_a   1.000
_cell.length_b   1.000
_cell.length_c   1.000
_cell.angle_alpha   90.00
_cell.angle_beta   90.00
_cell.angle_gamma   90.00
#
_symmetry.space_group_name_H-M   'P 1'
#
loop_
_entity.id
_entity.type
_entity.pdbx_description
1 polymer ?
#
loop_
_entity_poly.entity_id
_entity_poly.type
_entity_poly.pdbx_seq_one_letter_code
_entity_poly.pdbx_strand_id
1 'polypeptide(L)'
;MNSSRFKIRSPYRLPLYVTLGLLWATGAVWWGIALSSSGEAAPNATLSHEIQRWMLRSHGAGAMAALLALGAIIPIHIVRAWKAGKNRGSGLIIAAALGLLIATGYGLYYHPSVEGRGAMEWAHEALGLPLPLILLAHIWRGRRLMRDG
;
A
#
# COMPACT_ATOMS: atom_id res chain seq x y z
N MET A 1 29.23 -8.26 -10.79
CA MET A 1 28.57 -8.68 -9.52
C MET A 1 27.17 -9.22 -9.85
N ASN A 2 26.74 -10.39 -9.31
CA ASN A 2 25.49 -11.03 -9.77
C ASN A 2 24.23 -10.27 -9.29
N SER A 3 23.66 -9.43 -10.16
CA SER A 3 22.50 -8.54 -9.90
C SER A 3 21.19 -9.27 -9.57
N SER A 4 21.19 -10.61 -9.63
CA SER A 4 20.05 -11.44 -9.20
C SER A 4 19.85 -11.49 -7.68
N ARG A 5 20.87 -11.21 -6.86
CA ARG A 5 20.83 -11.40 -5.40
C ARG A 5 19.93 -10.41 -4.64
N PHE A 6 19.59 -9.26 -5.25
CA PHE A 6 18.80 -8.20 -4.61
C PHE A 6 17.35 -8.11 -5.13
N LYS A 7 17.04 -8.81 -6.23
CA LYS A 7 15.67 -8.90 -6.75
C LYS A 7 14.87 -9.84 -5.85
N ILE A 8 13.63 -9.48 -5.56
CA ILE A 8 12.69 -10.40 -4.92
C ILE A 8 12.59 -11.65 -5.82
N ARG A 9 12.67 -12.85 -5.23
CA ARG A 9 12.64 -14.09 -6.02
C ARG A 9 11.27 -14.23 -6.69
N SER A 10 11.25 -14.79 -7.90
CA SER A 10 10.06 -14.95 -8.75
C SER A 10 8.78 -15.40 -8.03
N PRO A 11 8.80 -16.44 -7.16
CA PRO A 11 7.55 -16.92 -6.53
C PRO A 11 6.90 -15.92 -5.58
N TYR A 12 7.66 -14.97 -5.01
CA TYR A 12 7.12 -13.95 -4.10
C TYR A 12 6.70 -12.66 -4.82
N ARG A 13 7.10 -12.48 -6.09
CA ARG A 13 6.84 -11.24 -6.83
C ARG A 13 5.40 -11.10 -7.27
N LEU A 14 4.85 -12.16 -7.86
CA LEU A 14 3.48 -12.12 -8.39
C LEU A 14 2.45 -11.96 -7.26
N PRO A 15 2.49 -12.77 -6.16
CA PRO A 15 1.57 -12.58 -5.05
C PRO A 15 1.68 -11.18 -4.44
N LEU A 16 2.89 -10.66 -4.26
CA LEU A 16 3.09 -9.29 -3.77
C LEU A 16 2.39 -8.25 -4.66
N TYR A 17 2.60 -8.30 -5.98
CA TYR A 17 1.99 -7.33 -6.89
C TYR A 17 0.48 -7.45 -6.96
N VAL A 18 -0.05 -8.68 -6.93
CA VAL A 18 -1.49 -8.93 -6.88
C VAL A 18 -2.08 -8.35 -5.59
N THR A 19 -1.47 -8.63 -4.44
CA THR A 19 -1.93 -8.12 -3.14
C THR A 19 -1.89 -6.60 -3.08
N LEU A 20 -0.78 -5.98 -3.49
CA LEU A 20 -0.65 -4.51 -3.51
C LEU A 20 -1.61 -3.87 -4.51
N GLY A 21 -1.78 -4.47 -5.68
CA GLY A 21 -2.72 -4.02 -6.70
C GLY A 21 -4.17 -4.10 -6.22
N LEU A 22 -4.55 -5.19 -5.57
CA LEU A 22 -5.88 -5.38 -4.99
C LEU A 22 -6.16 -4.37 -3.88
N LEU A 23 -5.20 -4.15 -2.98
CA LEU A 23 -5.32 -3.13 -1.93
C LEU A 23 -5.53 -1.74 -2.51
N TRP A 24 -4.67 -1.33 -3.45
CA TRP A 24 -4.77 -0.01 -4.04
C TRP A 24 -6.08 0.16 -4.83
N ALA A 25 -6.45 -0.83 -5.66
CA ALA A 25 -7.67 -0.74 -6.46
C ALA A 25 -8.92 -0.66 -5.59
N THR A 26 -9.04 -1.50 -4.56
CA THR A 26 -10.19 -1.47 -3.64
C THR A 26 -10.27 -0.16 -2.87
N GLY A 27 -9.15 0.39 -2.42
CA GLY A 27 -9.11 1.70 -1.76
C GLY A 27 -9.45 2.87 -2.70
N ALA A 28 -8.88 2.88 -3.90
CA ALA A 28 -9.13 3.93 -4.90
C ALA A 28 -10.58 3.94 -5.38
N VAL A 29 -11.20 2.77 -5.58
CA VAL A 29 -12.63 2.67 -5.92
C VAL A 29 -13.48 3.16 -4.76
N TRP A 30 -13.17 2.77 -3.52
CA TRP A 30 -13.90 3.23 -2.34
C TRP A 30 -13.86 4.76 -2.21
N TRP A 31 -12.66 5.35 -2.35
CA TRP A 31 -12.44 6.80 -2.29
C TRP A 31 -13.16 7.54 -3.42
N GLY A 32 -13.12 7.02 -4.66
CA GLY A 32 -13.82 7.61 -5.79
C GLY A 32 -15.33 7.68 -5.59
N ILE A 33 -15.93 6.65 -4.99
CA ILE A 33 -17.35 6.66 -4.63
C ILE A 33 -17.60 7.69 -3.52
N ALA A 34 -16.76 7.73 -2.48
CA ALA A 34 -16.90 8.67 -1.37
C ALA A 34 -16.92 10.12 -1.84
N LEU A 35 -16.00 10.49 -2.76
CA LEU A 35 -15.99 11.80 -3.40
C LEU A 35 -17.29 12.10 -4.15
N SER A 36 -17.78 11.15 -4.95
CA SER A 36 -19.01 11.34 -5.74
C SER A 36 -20.28 11.49 -4.90
N SER A 37 -20.30 10.91 -3.70
CA SER A 37 -21.44 10.95 -2.77
C SER A 37 -21.48 12.19 -1.86
N SER A 38 -20.47 13.06 -1.91
CA SER A 38 -20.36 14.22 -1.02
C SER A 38 -21.24 15.43 -1.42
N GLY A 39 -21.89 15.39 -2.61
CA GLY A 39 -22.53 16.57 -3.22
C GLY A 39 -24.06 16.60 -3.24
N GLU A 40 -24.77 15.50 -3.52
CA GLU A 40 -26.24 15.45 -3.63
C GLU A 40 -26.75 14.02 -3.33
N ALA A 41 -28.05 13.85 -3.07
CA ALA A 41 -28.68 12.54 -2.90
C ALA A 41 -28.48 11.70 -4.18
N ALA A 42 -27.46 10.83 -4.16
CA ALA A 42 -27.03 10.09 -5.33
C ALA A 42 -28.20 9.20 -5.85
N PRO A 43 -28.54 9.26 -7.15
CA PRO A 43 -29.61 8.45 -7.75
C PRO A 43 -29.46 6.94 -7.52
N ASN A 44 -28.26 6.49 -7.18
CA ASN A 44 -27.84 5.11 -6.96
C ASN A 44 -27.22 4.88 -5.57
N ALA A 45 -27.59 5.67 -4.55
CA ALA A 45 -26.99 5.60 -3.21
C ALA A 45 -26.90 4.17 -2.64
N THR A 46 -27.94 3.35 -2.85
CA THR A 46 -27.98 1.94 -2.43
C THR A 46 -26.87 1.09 -3.07
N LEU A 47 -26.69 1.19 -4.39
CA LEU A 47 -25.65 0.48 -5.12
C LEU A 47 -24.24 0.99 -4.73
N SER A 48 -24.07 2.30 -4.60
CA SER A 48 -22.81 2.92 -4.18
C SER A 48 -22.39 2.43 -2.78
N HIS A 49 -23.33 2.38 -1.83
CA HIS A 49 -23.08 1.83 -0.51
C HIS A 49 -22.75 0.32 -0.54
N GLU A 50 -23.38 -0.45 -1.44
CA GLU A 50 -23.07 -1.87 -1.58
C GLU A 50 -21.65 -2.10 -2.13
N ILE A 51 -21.26 -1.35 -3.16
CA ILE A 51 -19.91 -1.42 -3.72
C ILE A 51 -18.89 -1.02 -2.66
N GLN A 52 -19.11 0.09 -1.94
CA GLN A 52 -18.22 0.50 -0.84
C GLN A 52 -18.05 -0.59 0.23
N ARG A 53 -19.13 -1.29 0.62
CA ARG A 53 -19.04 -2.42 1.56
C ARG A 53 -18.18 -3.56 1.01
N TRP A 54 -18.34 -3.93 -0.25
CA TRP A 54 -17.53 -4.98 -0.88
C TRP A 54 -16.07 -4.58 -1.07
N MET A 55 -15.82 -3.31 -1.42
CA MET A 55 -14.46 -2.77 -1.50
C MET A 55 -13.79 -2.82 -0.15
N LEU A 56 -14.46 -2.40 0.93
CA LEU A 56 -13.88 -2.42 2.27
C LEU A 56 -13.58 -3.85 2.76
N ARG A 57 -14.48 -4.81 2.50
CA ARG A 57 -14.26 -6.24 2.83
C ARG A 57 -13.05 -6.80 2.09
N SER A 58 -12.98 -6.56 0.79
CA SER A 58 -11.87 -7.00 -0.07
C SER A 58 -10.56 -6.33 0.33
N HIS A 59 -10.61 -5.04 0.69
CA HIS A 59 -9.46 -4.28 1.17
C HIS A 59 -8.92 -4.85 2.49
N GLY A 60 -9.80 -5.14 3.46
CA GLY A 60 -9.42 -5.78 4.72
C GLY A 60 -8.76 -7.14 4.53
N ALA A 61 -9.31 -7.99 3.65
CA ALA A 61 -8.69 -9.28 3.30
C ALA A 61 -7.33 -9.08 2.61
N GLY A 62 -7.23 -8.11 1.69
CA GLY A 62 -5.98 -7.72 1.05
C GLY A 62 -4.93 -7.22 2.04
N ALA A 63 -5.34 -6.49 3.08
CA ALA A 63 -4.45 -5.94 4.11
C ALA A 63 -3.80 -7.06 4.92
N MET A 64 -4.56 -8.10 5.28
CA MET A 64 -4.04 -9.28 5.97
C MET A 64 -2.97 -9.99 5.11
N ALA A 65 -3.27 -10.20 3.82
CA ALA A 65 -2.31 -10.78 2.88
C ALA A 65 -1.06 -9.90 2.72
N ALA A 66 -1.21 -8.57 2.71
CA ALA A 66 -0.10 -7.63 2.58
C ALA A 66 0.82 -7.63 3.80
N LEU A 67 0.26 -7.75 5.01
CA LEU A 67 1.05 -7.89 6.24
C LEU A 67 1.90 -9.17 6.23
N LEU A 68 1.32 -10.29 5.79
CA LEU A 68 2.05 -11.54 5.62
C LEU A 68 3.16 -11.40 4.57
N ALA A 69 2.86 -10.78 3.42
CA ALA A 69 3.83 -10.54 2.37
C ALA A 69 4.97 -9.60 2.83
N LEU A 70 4.65 -8.55 3.59
CA LEU A 70 5.63 -7.64 4.16
C LEU A 70 6.56 -8.37 5.13
N GLY A 71 5.99 -9.18 6.04
CA GLY A 71 6.75 -10.06 6.93
C GLY A 71 7.72 -10.97 6.18
N ALA A 72 7.26 -11.60 5.09
CA ALA A 72 8.10 -12.45 4.25
C ALA A 72 9.20 -11.69 3.50
N ILE A 73 8.95 -10.44 3.09
CA ILE A 73 9.88 -9.63 2.29
C ILE A 73 11.03 -9.03 3.12
N ILE A 74 10.80 -8.76 4.41
CA ILE A 74 11.82 -8.19 5.31
C ILE A 74 13.16 -8.94 5.23
N PRO A 75 13.25 -10.26 5.51
CA PRO A 75 14.53 -10.96 5.51
C PRO A 75 15.13 -11.18 4.11
N ILE A 76 14.30 -11.28 3.07
CA ILE A 76 14.75 -11.65 1.72
C ILE A 76 15.12 -10.45 0.85
N HIS A 77 14.61 -9.25 1.14
CA HIS A 77 14.85 -8.04 0.36
C HIS A 77 15.39 -6.91 1.23
N ILE A 78 14.66 -6.52 2.28
CA ILE A 78 14.97 -5.33 3.09
C ILE A 78 16.31 -5.50 3.81
N VAL A 79 16.46 -6.54 4.62
CA VAL A 79 17.69 -6.79 5.40
C VAL A 79 18.91 -6.96 4.49
N ARG A 80 18.75 -7.66 3.36
CA ARG A 80 19.85 -7.89 2.41
C ARG A 80 20.29 -6.60 1.71
N ALA A 81 19.35 -5.83 1.17
CA ALA A 81 19.63 -4.55 0.53
C ALA A 81 20.22 -3.55 1.53
N TRP A 82 19.72 -3.58 2.77
CA TRP A 82 20.23 -2.75 3.86
C TRP A 82 21.69 -3.10 4.17
N LYS A 83 22.01 -4.37 4.46
CA LYS A 83 23.41 -4.78 4.72
C LYS A 83 24.36 -4.43 3.57
N ALA A 84 23.89 -4.50 2.32
CA ALA A 84 24.67 -4.18 1.13
C ALA A 84 24.76 -2.68 0.80
N GLY A 85 24.10 -1.79 1.54
CA GLY A 85 24.15 -0.35 1.26
C GLY A 85 23.36 0.08 0.02
N LYS A 86 22.50 -0.77 -0.52
CA LYS A 86 21.84 -0.52 -1.82
C LYS A 86 20.43 0.03 -1.64
N ASN A 87 20.14 1.13 -2.34
CA ASN A 87 18.81 1.73 -2.45
C ASN A 87 18.08 1.99 -1.10
N ARG A 88 18.83 2.23 -0.02
CA ARG A 88 18.31 2.35 1.35
C ARG A 88 17.30 3.48 1.52
N GLY A 89 17.59 4.66 0.93
CA GLY A 89 16.74 5.84 1.11
C GLY A 89 15.31 5.65 0.58
N SER A 90 15.17 5.15 -0.66
CA SER A 90 13.83 4.88 -1.20
C SER A 90 13.15 3.69 -0.49
N GLY A 91 13.92 2.71 -0.03
CA GLY A 91 13.40 1.62 0.80
C GLY A 91 12.86 2.10 2.15
N LEU A 92 13.54 3.05 2.80
CA LEU A 92 13.10 3.65 4.06
C LEU A 92 11.80 4.46 3.87
N ILE A 93 11.69 5.23 2.78
CA ILE A 93 10.47 5.96 2.44
C ILE A 93 9.28 5.00 2.31
N ILE A 94 9.44 3.89 1.59
CA ILE A 94 8.37 2.89 1.45
C ILE A 94 8.06 2.23 2.79
N ALA A 95 9.07 1.84 3.57
CA ALA A 95 8.86 1.21 4.87
C ALA A 95 8.10 2.13 5.84
N ALA A 96 8.45 3.42 5.86
CA ALA A 96 7.76 4.43 6.66
C ALA A 96 6.31 4.62 6.18
N ALA A 97 6.09 4.76 4.86
CA ALA A 97 4.75 4.90 4.29
C ALA A 97 3.86 3.69 4.62
N LEU A 98 4.38 2.46 4.47
CA LEU A 98 3.66 1.23 4.83
C LEU A 98 3.36 1.17 6.34
N GLY A 99 4.32 1.54 7.20
CA GLY A 99 4.11 1.59 8.64
C GLY A 99 3.01 2.58 9.04
N LEU A 100 3.00 3.77 8.44
CA LEU A 100 1.96 4.77 8.63
C LEU A 100 0.61 4.32 8.10
N LEU A 101 0.56 3.64 6.94
CA LEU A 101 -0.68 3.05 6.40
C LEU A 101 -1.25 1.98 7.33
N ILE A 102 -0.41 1.13 7.93
CA ILE A 102 -0.85 0.14 8.91
C ILE A 102 -1.40 0.83 10.16
N ALA A 103 -0.69 1.84 10.68
CA ALA A 103 -1.11 2.57 11.89
C ALA A 103 -2.42 3.34 11.69
N THR A 104 -2.54 4.06 10.58
CA THR A 104 -3.77 4.80 10.21
C THR A 104 -4.92 3.85 9.92
N GLY A 105 -4.68 2.72 9.25
CA GLY A 105 -5.67 1.67 9.02
C GLY A 105 -6.19 1.07 10.33
N TYR A 106 -5.31 0.82 11.31
CA TYR A 106 -5.72 0.42 12.66
C TYR A 106 -6.52 1.53 13.35
N GLY A 107 -6.06 2.78 13.27
CA GLY A 107 -6.74 3.95 13.83
C GLY A 107 -8.16 4.14 13.28
N LEU A 108 -8.38 3.88 11.99
CA LEU A 108 -9.71 3.94 11.38
C LEU A 108 -10.74 3.01 12.05
N TYR A 109 -10.29 1.89 12.63
CA TYR A 109 -11.14 0.94 13.35
C TYR A 109 -11.29 1.25 14.84
N TYR A 110 -10.24 1.77 15.48
CA TYR A 110 -10.15 1.80 16.95
C TYR A 110 -10.04 3.19 17.56
N HIS A 111 -9.91 4.26 16.75
CA HIS A 111 -9.80 5.61 17.30
C HIS A 111 -11.13 6.05 17.95
N PRO A 112 -11.14 6.56 19.21
CA PRO A 112 -12.37 6.80 19.95
C PRO A 112 -13.11 8.08 19.53
N SER A 113 -12.39 9.10 19.06
CA SER A 113 -12.98 10.38 18.63
C SER A 113 -13.23 10.43 17.13
N VAL A 114 -14.26 11.16 16.72
CA VAL A 114 -14.60 11.41 15.31
C VAL A 114 -13.49 12.20 14.61
N GLU A 115 -12.92 13.21 15.26
CA GLU A 115 -11.89 14.09 14.70
C GLU A 115 -10.62 13.30 14.41
N GLY A 116 -10.15 12.54 15.39
CA GLY A 116 -8.99 11.67 15.22
C GLY A 116 -9.21 10.59 14.15
N ARG A 117 -10.41 9.99 14.06
CA ARG A 117 -10.73 9.07 12.96
C ARG A 117 -10.68 9.76 11.60
N GLY A 118 -11.21 10.97 11.47
CA GLY A 118 -11.13 11.77 10.26
C GLY A 118 -9.69 12.13 9.86
N ALA A 119 -8.83 12.42 10.84
CA ALA A 119 -7.40 12.62 10.59
C ALA A 119 -6.72 11.33 10.09
N MET A 120 -7.07 10.17 10.63
CA MET A 120 -6.57 8.88 10.16
C MET A 120 -7.06 8.55 8.75
N GLU A 121 -8.32 8.84 8.44
CA GLU A 121 -8.92 8.69 7.10
C GLU A 121 -8.16 9.50 6.07
N TRP A 122 -8.01 10.80 6.32
CA TRP A 122 -7.27 11.70 5.43
C TRP A 122 -5.82 11.25 5.24
N ALA A 123 -5.13 10.87 6.33
CA ALA A 123 -3.74 10.41 6.25
C ALA A 123 -3.62 9.08 5.49
N HIS A 124 -4.55 8.15 5.70
CA HIS A 124 -4.55 6.84 5.03
C HIS A 124 -4.71 6.99 3.52
N GLU A 125 -5.65 7.85 3.10
CA GLU A 125 -5.88 8.16 1.68
C GLU A 125 -4.69 8.89 1.06
N ALA A 126 -4.19 9.94 1.72
CA ALA A 126 -3.08 10.76 1.24
C ALA A 126 -1.78 9.95 1.08
N LEU A 127 -1.56 8.93 1.91
CA LEU A 127 -0.42 8.01 1.80
C LEU A 127 -0.67 6.89 0.80
N GLY A 128 -1.88 6.34 0.77
CA GLY A 128 -2.23 5.14 0.02
C GLY A 128 -2.33 5.39 -1.48
N LEU A 129 -2.96 6.50 -1.89
CA LEU A 129 -3.16 6.85 -3.29
C LEU A 129 -1.84 7.01 -4.07
N PRO A 130 -0.82 7.76 -3.61
CA PRO A 130 0.45 7.90 -4.31
C PRO A 130 1.41 6.70 -4.15
N LEU A 131 1.10 5.73 -3.27
CA LEU A 131 2.01 4.61 -2.97
C LEU A 131 2.49 3.84 -4.22
N PRO A 132 1.67 3.55 -5.25
CA PRO A 132 2.16 2.90 -6.47
C PRO A 132 3.24 3.70 -7.18
N LEU A 133 3.15 5.03 -7.21
CA LEU A 133 4.17 5.89 -7.83
C LEU A 133 5.49 5.80 -7.06
N ILE A 134 5.43 5.80 -5.73
CA ILE A 134 6.60 5.63 -4.85
C ILE A 134 7.25 4.26 -5.08
N LEU A 135 6.45 3.20 -5.19
CA LEU A 135 6.91 1.85 -5.50
C LEU A 135 7.58 1.76 -6.88
N LEU A 136 6.97 2.34 -7.91
CA LEU A 136 7.55 2.39 -9.25
C LEU A 136 8.88 3.14 -9.26
N ALA A 137 8.96 4.28 -8.57
CA ALA A 137 10.21 5.05 -8.42
C ALA A 137 11.31 4.23 -7.71
N HIS A 138 10.97 3.49 -6.64
CA HIS A 138 11.90 2.60 -5.95
C HIS A 138 12.41 1.48 -6.86
N ILE A 139 11.51 0.82 -7.61
CA ILE A 139 11.87 -0.24 -8.56
C ILE A 139 12.77 0.31 -9.66
N TRP A 140 12.43 1.46 -10.23
CA TRP A 140 13.21 2.11 -11.28
C TRP A 140 14.61 2.50 -10.79
N ARG A 141 14.71 3.13 -9.61
CA ARG A 141 15.99 3.49 -8.99
C ARG A 141 16.83 2.25 -8.69
N GLY A 142 16.20 1.21 -8.15
CA GLY A 142 16.84 -0.08 -7.91
C GLY A 142 17.40 -0.70 -9.19
N ARG A 143 16.64 -0.64 -10.30
CA ARG A 143 17.10 -1.12 -11.62
C ARG A 143 18.27 -0.32 -12.18
N ARG A 144 18.27 1.01 -12.03
CA ARG A 144 19.41 1.86 -12.47
C ARG A 144 20.67 1.56 -11.68
N LEU A 145 20.58 1.52 -10.35
CA LEU A 145 21.70 1.17 -9.47
C LEU A 145 22.30 -0.21 -9.72
N MET A 146 21.57 -1.13 -10.36
CA MET A 146 22.06 -2.45 -10.78
C MET A 146 22.68 -2.47 -12.19
N ARG A 147 22.45 -1.43 -13.00
CA ARG A 147 23.07 -1.26 -14.31
C ARG A 147 24.39 -0.50 -14.21
N ASP A 148 24.47 0.44 -13.26
CA ASP A 148 25.59 1.36 -13.10
C ASP A 148 26.70 0.84 -12.15
N GLY A 149 26.60 -0.39 -11.62
CA GLY A 149 27.59 -0.99 -10.72
C GLY A 149 27.65 -2.50 -10.80
#